data_AF-A0A7J6SEW7-F1
#
_entry.id   AF-A0A7J6SEW7-F1
#
_cell.length_a   1.000
_cell.length_b   1.000
_cell.length_c   1.000
_cell.angle_alpha   90.00
_cell.angle_beta   90.00
_cell.angle_gamma   90.00
#
_symmetry.space_group_name_H-M   'P 1'
#
loop_
_entity.id
_entity.type
_entity.pdbx_description
1 polymer ?
#
loop_
_entity_poly.entity_id
_entity_poly.type
_entity_poly.pdbx_seq_one_letter_code
_entity_poly.pdbx_strand_id
1 'polypeptide(L)'
;KVTLLNFAITMDGLVDQMLGIVVAKEAPELEEKKAKLLKDNADMAKQLKSIEDEILRLLASSEGDILEDETLINTLAVSKETSAVINTKVEEAKVTEKEIDEARTSYRPVAFRSSLIFFCIVELITIDPMYQFSLQWYQNLLSMGIDNAPKNEVLNERLNILNDFLTYSVYQNVCRALFEAHKLLFSFSLCLKILQGNN
;
A
#
# COMPACT_ATOMS: atom_id res chain seq x y z
N LYS A 1 13.06 2.62 33.22
CA LYS A 1 12.32 3.48 32.28
C LYS A 1 11.92 2.60 31.11
N VAL A 2 10.63 2.49 30.79
CA VAL A 2 10.14 1.61 29.72
C VAL A 2 9.73 2.49 28.54
N THR A 3 10.14 2.12 27.34
CA THR A 3 9.71 2.79 26.10
C THR A 3 8.44 2.12 25.60
N LEU A 4 7.37 2.90 25.44
CA LEU A 4 6.09 2.44 24.91
C LEU A 4 6.00 2.78 23.42
N LEU A 5 5.71 1.79 22.59
CA LEU A 5 5.48 1.94 21.15
C LEU A 5 4.01 1.66 20.86
N ASN A 6 3.34 2.59 20.20
CA ASN A 6 1.93 2.47 19.83
C ASN A 6 1.79 2.05 18.37
N PHE A 7 1.16 0.90 18.13
CA PHE A 7 0.87 0.36 16.80
C PHE A 7 -0.60 0.53 16.40
N ALA A 8 -1.27 1.54 16.95
CA ALA A 8 -2.64 1.88 16.57
C ALA A 8 -2.73 2.18 15.07
N ILE A 9 -3.79 1.67 14.45
CA ILE A 9 -4.08 1.87 13.03
C ILE A 9 -4.44 3.34 12.82
N THR A 10 -3.76 3.99 11.88
CA THR A 10 -4.06 5.37 11.45
C THR A 10 -4.98 5.37 10.23
N MET A 11 -5.68 6.48 9.99
CA MET A 11 -6.55 6.61 8.82
C MET A 11 -5.77 6.41 7.52
N ASP A 12 -4.67 7.16 7.33
CA ASP A 12 -3.86 7.08 6.11
C ASP A 12 -3.27 5.69 5.89
N GLY A 13 -2.73 5.07 6.95
CA GLY A 13 -2.17 3.71 6.86
C GLY A 13 -3.23 2.68 6.49
N LEU A 14 -4.46 2.84 7.00
CA LEU A 14 -5.56 1.95 6.62
C LEU A 14 -6.01 2.17 5.17
N VAL A 15 -6.07 3.42 4.70
CA VAL A 15 -6.39 3.72 3.30
C VAL A 15 -5.40 3.06 2.36
N ASP A 16 -4.10 3.13 2.64
CA ASP A 16 -3.09 2.48 1.82
C ASP A 16 -3.22 0.95 1.83
N GLN A 17 -3.57 0.38 2.98
CA GLN A 17 -3.82 -1.07 3.11
C GLN A 17 -5.07 -1.51 2.33
N MET A 18 -6.17 -0.76 2.42
CA MET A 18 -7.40 -1.04 1.67
C MET A 18 -7.18 -0.83 0.16
N LEU A 19 -6.39 0.18 -0.22
CA LEU A 19 -6.00 0.42 -1.60
C LEU A 19 -5.25 -0.77 -2.19
N GLY A 20 -4.30 -1.34 -1.44
CA GLY A 20 -3.61 -2.56 -1.85
C GLY A 20 -4.57 -3.73 -2.12
N ILE A 21 -5.56 -3.93 -1.25
CA ILE A 21 -6.58 -4.99 -1.45
C ILE A 21 -7.44 -4.73 -2.69
N VAL A 22 -7.90 -3.48 -2.87
CA VAL A 22 -8.74 -3.11 -4.03
C VAL A 22 -7.97 -3.29 -5.34
N VAL A 23 -6.75 -2.75 -5.42
CA VAL A 23 -5.90 -2.86 -6.62
C VAL A 23 -5.55 -4.30 -6.91
N ALA A 24 -5.18 -5.10 -5.91
CA ALA A 24 -4.86 -6.51 -6.12
C ALA A 24 -6.03 -7.33 -6.71
N LYS A 25 -7.28 -6.88 -6.49
CA LYS A 25 -8.49 -7.53 -7.02
C LYS A 25 -8.93 -6.97 -8.37
N GLU A 26 -8.88 -5.65 -8.54
CA GLU A 26 -9.38 -4.98 -9.75
C GLU A 26 -8.34 -4.90 -10.88
N ALA A 27 -7.06 -4.76 -10.54
CA ALA A 27 -5.94 -4.58 -11.46
C ALA A 27 -4.71 -5.38 -11.00
N PRO A 28 -4.78 -6.73 -10.96
CA PRO A 28 -3.70 -7.59 -10.46
C PRO A 28 -2.37 -7.38 -11.21
N GLU A 29 -2.44 -7.06 -12.51
CA GLU A 29 -1.26 -6.75 -13.33
C GLU A 29 -0.51 -5.49 -12.85
N LEU A 30 -1.22 -4.52 -12.27
CA LEU A 30 -0.63 -3.31 -11.72
C LEU A 30 0.14 -3.62 -10.43
N GLU A 31 -0.41 -4.51 -9.60
CA GLU A 31 0.23 -4.94 -8.37
C GLU A 31 1.43 -5.85 -8.64
N GLU A 32 1.37 -6.71 -9.65
CA GLU A 32 2.51 -7.51 -10.11
C GLU A 32 3.65 -6.62 -10.62
N LYS A 33 3.33 -5.62 -11.45
CA LYS A 33 4.33 -4.64 -11.93
C LYS A 33 4.96 -3.88 -10.77
N LYS A 34 4.17 -3.44 -9.78
CA LYS A 34 4.67 -2.75 -8.59
C LYS A 34 5.61 -3.65 -7.78
N ALA A 35 5.21 -4.90 -7.53
CA ALA A 35 6.02 -5.87 -6.79
C ALA A 35 7.36 -6.16 -7.50
N LYS A 36 7.33 -6.30 -8.83
CA LYS A 36 8.52 -6.49 -9.64
C LYS A 36 9.47 -5.28 -9.55
N LEU A 37 8.96 -4.06 -9.74
CA LEU A 37 9.78 -2.85 -9.64
C LEU A 37 10.40 -2.67 -8.25
N LEU A 38 9.65 -2.96 -7.19
CA LEU A 38 10.18 -2.88 -5.83
C LEU A 38 11.35 -3.84 -5.62
N LYS A 39 11.23 -5.07 -6.14
CA LYS A 39 12.31 -6.05 -6.10
C LYS A 39 13.52 -5.60 -6.91
N ASP A 40 13.30 -5.16 -8.15
CA ASP A 40 14.37 -4.71 -9.04
C ASP A 40 15.10 -3.48 -8.44
N ASN A 41 14.38 -2.54 -7.83
CA ASN A 41 14.95 -1.40 -7.11
C ASN A 41 15.78 -1.82 -5.90
N ALA A 42 15.29 -2.79 -5.11
CA ALA A 42 16.04 -3.30 -3.97
C ALA A 42 17.34 -4.01 -4.41
N ASP A 43 17.28 -4.79 -5.50
CA ASP A 43 18.46 -5.46 -6.07
C ASP A 43 19.46 -4.44 -6.62
N MET A 44 19.00 -3.39 -7.32
CA MET A 44 19.85 -2.29 -7.80
C MET A 44 20.51 -1.51 -6.66
N ALA A 45 19.76 -1.18 -5.61
CA ALA A 45 20.30 -0.50 -4.43
C ALA A 45 21.36 -1.34 -3.73
N LYS A 46 21.15 -2.66 -3.64
CA LYS A 46 22.14 -3.61 -3.10
C LYS A 46 23.39 -3.68 -3.98
N GLN A 47 23.24 -3.69 -5.31
CA GLN A 47 24.38 -3.70 -6.24
C GLN A 47 25.21 -2.43 -6.12
N LEU A 48 24.58 -1.24 -6.08
CA LEU A 48 25.28 0.03 -5.87
C LEU A 48 26.10 0.01 -4.57
N LYS A 49 25.49 -0.43 -3.47
CA LYS A 49 26.19 -0.56 -2.20
C LYS A 49 27.37 -1.54 -2.28
N SER A 50 27.19 -2.68 -2.95
CA SER A 50 28.26 -3.66 -3.13
C SER A 50 29.43 -3.10 -3.94
N ILE A 51 29.14 -2.26 -4.95
CA ILE A 51 30.17 -1.57 -5.73
C ILE A 51 30.91 -0.56 -4.86
N GLU A 52 30.19 0.24 -4.05
CA GLU A 52 30.80 1.19 -3.11
C GLU A 52 31.71 0.48 -2.09
N ASP A 53 31.23 -0.61 -1.48
CA ASP A 53 31.99 -1.39 -0.51
C ASP A 53 33.25 -2.01 -1.14
N GLU A 54 33.15 -2.48 -2.39
CA GLU A 54 34.29 -3.02 -3.14
C GLU A 54 35.35 -1.96 -3.43
N ILE A 55 34.94 -0.77 -3.86
CA ILE A 55 35.84 0.37 -4.10
C ILE A 55 36.57 0.75 -2.81
N LEU A 56 35.84 0.87 -1.70
CA LEU A 56 36.41 1.20 -0.39
C LEU A 56 37.41 0.14 0.06
N ARG A 57 37.10 -1.14 -0.15
CA ARG A 57 37.99 -2.25 0.17
C ARG A 57 39.29 -2.16 -0.62
N LEU A 58 39.20 -1.99 -1.95
CA LEU A 58 40.37 -1.94 -2.82
C LEU A 58 41.27 -0.73 -2.50
N LEU A 59 40.67 0.44 -2.24
CA LEU A 59 41.41 1.63 -1.80
C LEU A 59 42.10 1.43 -0.45
N ALA A 60 41.46 0.72 0.49
CA ALA A 60 42.02 0.45 1.81
C ALA A 60 43.13 -0.62 1.79
N SER A 61 43.07 -1.57 0.85
CA SER A 61 44.07 -2.63 0.70
C SER A 61 45.25 -2.28 -0.21
N SER A 62 45.18 -1.14 -0.92
CA SER A 62 46.24 -0.71 -1.83
C SER A 62 47.45 -0.20 -1.03
N GLU A 63 48.60 -0.85 -1.18
CA GLU A 63 49.88 -0.42 -0.61
C GLU A 63 50.81 0.08 -1.75
N GLY A 64 51.45 1.24 -1.59
CA GLY A 64 52.31 1.84 -2.64
C GLY A 64 51.61 2.91 -3.48
N ASP A 65 52.10 3.17 -4.69
CA ASP A 65 51.46 4.12 -5.61
C ASP A 65 50.23 3.50 -6.28
N ILE A 66 49.06 4.02 -5.93
CA ILE A 66 47.75 3.58 -6.46
C ILE A 66 47.63 3.73 -7.98
N LEU A 67 48.47 4.57 -8.59
CA LEU A 67 48.48 4.78 -10.04
C LEU A 67 49.18 3.66 -10.81
N GLU A 68 49.94 2.81 -10.12
CA GLU A 68 50.60 1.63 -10.70
C GLU A 68 49.76 0.35 -10.57
N ASP A 69 48.70 0.36 -9.75
CA ASP A 69 47.79 -0.78 -9.60
C ASP A 69 46.77 -0.84 -10.74
N GLU A 70 47.17 -1.53 -11.81
CA GLU A 70 46.33 -1.77 -12.99
C GLU A 70 45.02 -2.51 -12.64
N THR A 71 45.01 -3.33 -11.58
CA THR A 71 43.80 -4.05 -11.15
C THR A 71 42.79 -3.12 -10.48
N LEU A 72 43.28 -2.19 -9.65
CA LEU A 72 42.48 -1.14 -9.03
C LEU A 72 41.91 -0.21 -10.11
N ILE A 73 42.73 0.24 -11.06
CA ILE A 73 42.30 1.16 -12.14
C ILE A 73 41.19 0.50 -12.98
N ASN A 74 41.39 -0.74 -13.41
CA ASN A 74 40.40 -1.47 -14.20
C ASN A 74 39.11 -1.70 -13.42
N THR A 75 39.20 -2.07 -12.14
CA THR A 75 38.01 -2.31 -11.31
C THR A 75 37.23 -1.02 -11.07
N LEU A 76 37.92 0.10 -10.82
CA LEU A 76 37.30 1.43 -10.70
C LEU A 76 36.60 1.85 -12.01
N ALA A 77 37.21 1.60 -13.16
CA ALA A 77 36.62 1.92 -14.46
C ALA A 77 35.32 1.12 -14.71
N VAL A 78 35.35 -0.20 -14.50
CA VAL A 78 34.17 -1.09 -14.64
C VAL A 78 33.08 -0.70 -13.64
N SER A 79 33.47 -0.38 -12.41
CA SER A 79 32.54 0.03 -11.34
C SER A 79 31.85 1.34 -11.67
N LYS A 80 32.59 2.31 -12.21
CA LYS A 80 32.03 3.60 -12.66
C LYS A 80 31.01 3.42 -13.79
N GLU A 81 31.33 2.60 -14.79
CA GLU A 81 30.41 2.30 -15.89
C GLU A 81 29.14 1.58 -15.38
N THR A 82 29.31 0.56 -14.55
CA THR A 82 28.20 -0.21 -13.99
C THR A 82 27.28 0.66 -13.12
N SER A 83 27.85 1.48 -12.25
CA SER A 83 27.09 2.42 -11.41
C SER A 83 26.35 3.48 -12.25
N ALA A 84 26.94 3.96 -13.34
CA ALA A 84 26.26 4.88 -14.26
C ALA A 84 25.03 4.23 -14.89
N VAL A 85 25.16 2.99 -15.37
CA VAL A 85 24.03 2.23 -15.94
C VAL A 85 22.94 1.98 -14.89
N ILE A 86 23.30 1.60 -13.67
CA ILE A 86 22.33 1.38 -12.59
C ILE A 86 21.61 2.69 -12.24
N ASN A 87 22.32 3.81 -12.15
CA ASN A 87 21.71 5.11 -11.85
C ASN A 87 20.70 5.53 -12.92
N THR A 88 20.98 5.30 -14.21
CA THR A 88 20.01 5.53 -15.28
C THR A 88 18.76 4.66 -15.09
N LYS A 89 18.93 3.35 -14.82
CA LYS A 89 17.80 2.43 -14.59
C LYS A 89 16.97 2.79 -13.36
N VAL A 90 17.60 3.25 -12.29
CA VAL A 90 16.91 3.72 -11.09
C VAL A 90 16.05 4.94 -11.41
N GLU A 91 16.53 5.85 -12.26
CA GLU A 91 15.74 7.02 -12.66
C GLU A 91 14.54 6.63 -13.54
N GLU A 92 14.73 5.71 -14.48
CA GLU A 92 13.63 5.12 -15.27
C GLU A 92 12.61 4.40 -14.38
N ALA A 93 13.08 3.66 -13.37
CA ALA A 93 12.23 2.97 -12.42
C ALA A 93 11.40 3.93 -11.57
N LYS A 94 11.94 5.09 -11.17
CA LYS A 94 11.17 6.13 -10.45
C LYS A 94 10.04 6.70 -11.28
N VAL A 95 10.29 6.96 -12.57
CA VAL A 95 9.24 7.43 -13.50
C VAL A 95 8.14 6.38 -13.60
N THR A 96 8.51 5.12 -13.82
CA THR A 96 7.57 4.00 -13.91
C THR A 96 6.79 3.80 -12.60
N GLU A 97 7.45 3.92 -11.44
CA GLU A 97 6.82 3.81 -10.13
C GLU A 97 5.76 4.91 -9.94
N LYS A 98 6.05 6.14 -10.37
CA LYS A 98 5.10 7.24 -10.31
C LYS A 98 3.87 6.98 -11.19
N GLU A 99 4.05 6.51 -12.42
CA GLU A 99 2.94 6.16 -13.30
C GLU A 99 2.05 5.05 -12.70
N ILE A 100 2.67 4.05 -12.08
CA ILE A 100 1.93 2.99 -11.38
C ILE A 100 1.16 3.53 -10.18
N ASP A 101 1.76 4.42 -9.39
CA ASP A 101 1.09 4.99 -8.22
C ASP A 101 -0.06 5.93 -8.60
N GLU A 102 0.08 6.67 -9.70
CA GLU A 102 -1.00 7.45 -10.31
C GLU A 102 -2.16 6.54 -10.75
N ALA A 103 -1.86 5.43 -11.43
CA ALA A 103 -2.88 4.44 -11.82
C ALA A 103 -3.59 3.85 -10.60
N ARG A 104 -2.84 3.49 -9.54
CA ARG A 104 -3.39 2.98 -8.27
C ARG A 104 -4.28 4.02 -7.59
N THR A 105 -3.89 5.28 -7.60
CA THR A 105 -4.63 6.38 -6.98
C THR A 105 -6.05 6.52 -7.52
N SER A 106 -6.31 6.04 -8.74
CA SER A 106 -7.67 6.01 -9.30
C SER A 106 -8.65 5.16 -8.48
N TYR A 107 -8.18 4.17 -7.70
CA TYR A 107 -9.00 3.35 -6.79
C TYR A 107 -9.06 3.89 -5.36
N ARG A 108 -8.29 4.95 -5.04
CA ARG A 108 -8.21 5.55 -3.71
C ARG A 108 -9.57 5.97 -3.13
N PRO A 109 -10.55 6.48 -3.90
CA PRO A 109 -11.87 6.81 -3.35
C PRO A 109 -12.57 5.62 -2.68
N VAL A 110 -12.46 4.42 -3.24
CA VAL A 110 -13.05 3.19 -2.68
C VAL A 110 -12.32 2.78 -1.41
N ALA A 111 -10.99 2.87 -1.42
CA ALA A 111 -10.16 2.59 -0.25
C ALA A 111 -10.45 3.56 0.91
N PHE A 112 -10.57 4.85 0.61
CA PHE A 112 -10.90 5.88 1.58
C PHE A 112 -12.27 5.66 2.23
N ARG A 113 -13.30 5.43 1.42
CA ARG A 113 -14.64 5.11 1.94
C ARG A 113 -14.63 3.82 2.76
N SER A 114 -13.92 2.79 2.32
CA SER A 114 -13.77 1.54 3.07
C SER A 114 -13.09 1.76 4.44
N SER A 115 -12.08 2.63 4.52
CA SER A 115 -11.44 2.98 5.80
C SER A 115 -12.38 3.77 6.73
N LEU A 116 -13.16 4.71 6.19
CA LEU A 116 -14.16 5.45 6.98
C LEU A 116 -15.20 4.51 7.60
N ILE A 117 -15.69 3.56 6.79
CA ILE A 117 -16.64 2.54 7.26
C ILE A 117 -16.01 1.68 8.35
N PHE A 118 -14.74 1.28 8.21
CA PHE A 118 -14.03 0.53 9.24
C PHE A 118 -13.95 1.28 10.58
N PHE A 119 -13.54 2.55 10.56
CA PHE A 119 -13.49 3.34 11.79
C PHE A 119 -14.89 3.56 12.38
N CYS A 120 -15.92 3.71 11.55
CA CYS A 120 -17.31 3.78 12.02
C CYS A 120 -17.74 2.50 12.77
N ILE A 121 -17.34 1.31 12.31
CA ILE A 121 -17.70 0.05 13.00
C ILE A 121 -16.86 -0.16 14.26
N VAL A 122 -15.60 0.28 14.29
CA VAL A 122 -14.74 0.19 15.47
C VAL A 122 -15.26 1.09 16.60
N GLU A 123 -15.81 2.26 16.27
CA GLU A 123 -16.42 3.17 17.24
C GLU A 123 -17.64 2.56 17.96
N LEU A 124 -18.27 1.51 17.42
CA LEU A 124 -19.43 0.85 18.03
C LEU A 124 -19.11 0.19 19.39
N ILE A 125 -17.84 -0.12 19.67
CA ILE A 125 -17.41 -0.65 20.97
C ILE A 125 -17.74 0.31 22.13
N THR A 126 -17.88 1.60 21.84
CA THR A 126 -18.25 2.62 22.83
C THR A 126 -19.74 2.57 23.22
N ILE A 127 -20.58 1.97 22.38
CA ILE A 127 -22.01 1.77 22.62
C ILE A 127 -22.21 0.48 23.42
N ASP A 128 -21.62 -0.62 22.96
CA ASP A 128 -21.66 -1.91 23.63
C ASP A 128 -20.30 -2.61 23.46
N PRO A 129 -19.64 -3.07 24.55
CA PRO A 129 -18.37 -3.77 24.48
C PRO A 129 -18.39 -5.04 23.62
N MET A 130 -19.56 -5.64 23.35
CA MET A 130 -19.70 -6.79 22.47
C MET A 130 -19.49 -6.44 20.98
N TYR A 131 -19.56 -5.16 20.60
CA TYR A 131 -19.41 -4.71 19.21
C TYR A 131 -17.94 -4.51 18.84
N GLN A 132 -17.20 -5.60 18.88
CA GLN A 132 -15.79 -5.63 18.51
C GLN A 132 -15.60 -6.40 17.20
N PHE A 133 -15.09 -5.70 16.18
CA PHE A 133 -14.79 -6.28 14.87
C PHE A 133 -13.30 -6.25 14.62
N SER A 134 -12.75 -7.34 14.07
CA SER A 134 -11.33 -7.40 13.72
C SER A 134 -11.10 -6.83 12.33
N LEU A 135 -9.91 -6.22 12.13
CA LEU A 135 -9.49 -5.74 10.82
C LEU A 135 -9.43 -6.88 9.79
N GLN A 136 -8.92 -8.05 10.18
CA GLN A 136 -8.80 -9.20 9.28
C GLN A 136 -10.17 -9.65 8.75
N TRP A 137 -11.19 -9.70 9.61
CA TRP A 137 -12.55 -10.02 9.19
C TRP A 137 -13.07 -8.99 8.18
N TYR A 138 -12.84 -7.70 8.46
CA TYR A 138 -13.27 -6.62 7.58
C TYR A 138 -12.59 -6.67 6.21
N GLN A 139 -11.27 -6.94 6.17
CA GLN A 139 -10.51 -7.11 4.93
C GLN A 139 -11.01 -8.28 4.09
N ASN A 140 -11.34 -9.40 4.75
CA ASN A 140 -11.93 -10.56 4.07
C ASN A 140 -13.31 -10.21 3.50
N LEU A 141 -14.13 -9.47 4.25
CA LEU A 141 -15.44 -9.01 3.80
C LEU A 141 -15.32 -8.06 2.60
N LEU A 142 -14.35 -7.13 2.63
CA LEU A 142 -14.04 -6.24 1.53
C LEU A 142 -13.62 -7.02 0.27
N SER A 143 -12.68 -7.94 0.42
CA SER A 143 -12.17 -8.79 -0.66
C SER A 143 -13.30 -9.60 -1.32
N MET A 144 -14.14 -10.27 -0.52
CA MET A 144 -15.33 -10.97 -1.02
C MET A 144 -16.33 -10.01 -1.66
N GLY A 145 -16.47 -8.80 -1.12
CA GLY A 145 -17.38 -7.79 -1.65
C GLY A 145 -16.98 -7.33 -3.05
N ILE A 146 -15.68 -7.12 -3.28
CA ILE A 146 -15.14 -6.73 -4.60
C ILE A 146 -15.38 -7.84 -5.63
N ASP A 147 -15.12 -9.10 -5.25
CA ASP A 147 -15.32 -10.27 -6.12
C ASP A 147 -16.78 -10.44 -6.57
N ASN A 148 -17.73 -10.13 -5.68
CA ASN A 148 -19.17 -10.31 -5.92
C ASN A 148 -19.88 -9.07 -6.49
N ALA A 149 -19.25 -7.89 -6.43
CA ALA A 149 -19.83 -6.67 -6.94
C ALA A 149 -19.91 -6.71 -8.49
N PRO A 150 -21.01 -6.23 -9.11
CA PRO A 150 -21.16 -6.21 -10.57
C PRO A 150 -20.00 -5.51 -11.29
N LYS A 151 -19.38 -6.19 -12.25
CA LYS A 151 -18.27 -5.65 -13.04
C LYS A 151 -18.76 -4.58 -14.03
N ASN A 152 -17.92 -3.58 -14.27
CA ASN A 152 -18.15 -2.54 -15.27
C ASN A 152 -16.80 -2.10 -15.86
N GLU A 153 -16.75 -1.86 -17.16
CA GLU A 153 -15.54 -1.42 -17.88
C GLU A 153 -15.23 0.06 -17.64
N VAL A 154 -16.25 0.88 -17.38
CA VAL A 154 -16.09 2.29 -17.06
C VAL A 154 -15.65 2.43 -15.60
N LEU A 155 -14.39 2.81 -15.38
CA LEU A 155 -13.78 2.88 -14.05
C LEU A 155 -14.64 3.67 -13.06
N ASN A 156 -15.06 4.89 -13.40
CA ASN A 156 -15.87 5.71 -12.50
C ASN A 156 -17.19 5.04 -12.09
N GLU A 157 -17.85 4.34 -13.02
CA GLU A 157 -19.06 3.59 -12.70
C GLU A 157 -18.74 2.37 -11.82
N ARG A 158 -17.64 1.67 -12.11
CA ARG A 158 -17.15 0.56 -11.28
C ARG A 158 -16.86 1.00 -9.84
N LEU A 159 -16.20 2.14 -9.64
CA LEU A 159 -15.92 2.68 -8.31
C LEU A 159 -17.21 2.98 -7.52
N ASN A 160 -18.24 3.52 -8.19
CA ASN A 160 -19.55 3.76 -7.56
C ASN A 160 -20.24 2.45 -7.17
N ILE A 161 -20.27 1.47 -8.09
CA ILE A 161 -20.84 0.14 -7.81
C ILE A 161 -20.13 -0.51 -6.63
N LEU A 162 -18.79 -0.45 -6.58
CA LEU A 162 -18.01 -0.96 -5.47
C LEU A 162 -18.38 -0.28 -4.16
N ASN A 163 -18.41 1.06 -4.14
CA ASN A 163 -18.77 1.81 -2.94
C ASN A 163 -20.16 1.44 -2.41
N ASP A 164 -21.16 1.32 -3.28
CA ASP A 164 -22.53 0.99 -2.89
C ASP A 164 -22.65 -0.46 -2.41
N PHE A 165 -22.07 -1.39 -3.16
CA PHE A 165 -22.09 -2.82 -2.82
C PHE A 165 -21.38 -3.10 -1.49
N LEU A 166 -20.20 -2.50 -1.29
CA LEU A 166 -19.41 -2.65 -0.07
C LEU A 166 -20.11 -2.01 1.13
N THR A 167 -20.66 -0.80 0.97
CA THR A 167 -21.43 -0.13 2.02
C THR A 167 -22.60 -1.02 2.47
N TYR A 168 -23.36 -1.57 1.51
CA TYR A 168 -24.49 -2.42 1.82
C TYR A 168 -24.07 -3.75 2.45
N SER A 169 -23.02 -4.40 1.92
CA SER A 169 -22.47 -5.65 2.44
C SER A 169 -22.03 -5.51 3.90
N VAL A 170 -21.29 -4.44 4.22
CA VAL A 170 -20.88 -4.15 5.59
C VAL A 170 -22.09 -3.89 6.48
N TYR A 171 -23.03 -3.05 6.02
CA TYR A 171 -24.25 -2.77 6.77
C TYR A 171 -25.01 -4.05 7.16
N GLN A 172 -25.25 -4.94 6.19
CA GLN A 172 -25.95 -6.20 6.43
C GLN A 172 -25.21 -7.10 7.42
N ASN A 173 -23.89 -7.25 7.27
CA ASN A 173 -23.10 -8.13 8.13
C ASN A 173 -22.99 -7.58 9.56
N VAL A 174 -22.81 -6.28 9.73
CA VAL A 174 -22.75 -5.65 11.06
C VAL A 174 -24.12 -5.70 11.72
N CYS A 175 -25.21 -5.36 11.02
CA CYS A 175 -26.56 -5.41 11.58
C CYS A 175 -27.00 -6.81 12.04
N ARG A 176 -26.41 -7.90 11.53
CA ARG A 176 -26.65 -9.26 12.05
C ARG A 176 -26.07 -9.48 13.44
N ALA A 177 -25.02 -8.74 13.80
CA ALA A 177 -24.35 -8.81 15.10
C ALA A 177 -24.88 -7.76 16.10
N LEU A 178 -25.57 -6.72 15.64
CA LEU A 178 -26.12 -5.67 16.50
C LEU A 178 -27.48 -6.05 17.10
N PHE A 179 -27.76 -5.55 18.31
CA PHE A 179 -29.10 -5.53 18.86
C PHE A 179 -30.01 -4.61 18.03
N GLU A 180 -31.29 -4.95 17.95
CA GLU A 180 -32.27 -4.22 17.13
C GLU A 180 -32.30 -2.71 17.44
N ALA A 181 -32.22 -2.36 18.73
CA ALA A 181 -32.20 -0.97 19.20
C ALA A 181 -31.03 -0.14 18.65
N HIS A 182 -29.91 -0.76 18.27
CA HIS A 182 -28.70 -0.07 17.82
C HIS A 182 -28.57 0.00 16.28
N LYS A 183 -29.42 -0.71 15.52
CA LYS A 183 -29.33 -0.74 14.05
C LYS A 183 -29.58 0.63 13.42
N LEU A 184 -30.59 1.36 13.90
CA LEU A 184 -30.89 2.71 13.40
C LEU A 184 -29.75 3.68 13.69
N LEU A 185 -29.20 3.62 14.90
CA LEU A 185 -28.03 4.42 15.30
C LEU A 185 -26.84 4.15 14.38
N PHE A 186 -26.52 2.87 14.14
CA PHE A 186 -25.44 2.50 13.22
C PHE A 186 -25.70 3.00 11.79
N SER A 187 -26.92 2.82 11.25
CA SER A 187 -27.28 3.34 9.93
C SER A 187 -27.07 4.85 9.82
N PHE A 188 -27.44 5.59 10.86
CA PHE A 188 -27.27 7.04 10.91
C PHE A 188 -25.79 7.44 10.98
N SER A 189 -25.02 6.81 11.87
CA SER A 189 -23.57 7.05 12.00
C SER A 189 -22.82 6.74 10.71
N LEU A 190 -23.15 5.63 10.04
CA LEU A 190 -22.57 5.24 8.76
C LEU A 190 -22.82 6.30 7.68
N CYS A 191 -24.06 6.79 7.57
CA CYS A 191 -24.44 7.85 6.65
C CYS A 191 -23.65 9.14 6.93
N LEU A 192 -23.59 9.57 8.20
CA LEU A 192 -22.85 10.76 8.59
C LEU A 192 -21.36 10.65 8.26
N LYS A 193 -20.71 9.52 8.57
CA LYS A 193 -19.28 9.32 8.30
C LYS A 193 -18.98 9.37 6.80
N ILE A 194 -19.85 8.78 5.96
CA ILE A 194 -19.71 8.83 4.50
C ILE A 194 -19.89 10.27 4.00
N LEU A 195 -20.90 11.00 4.48
CA LEU A 195 -21.12 12.39 4.09
C LEU A 195 -19.97 13.32 4.51
N GLN A 196 -19.44 13.12 5.71
CA GLN A 196 -18.28 13.87 6.21
C GLN A 196 -17.02 13.62 5.38
N GLY A 197 -16.81 12.39 4.90
CA GLY A 197 -15.69 12.05 4.04
C GLY A 197 -15.78 12.57 2.60
N ASN A 198 -16.98 12.93 2.15
CA ASN A 198 -17.20 13.47 0.81
C ASN A 198 -17.03 15.00 0.74
N ASN A 199 -16.88 15.67 1.90
CA ASN A 199 -16.59 17.11 2.03
C ASN A 199 -15.10 17.35 2.23
#